data_AF-A0A8H3X6E1-F1
#
_entry.id   AF-A0A8H3X6E1-F1
#
_cell.length_a   1.000
_cell.length_b   1.000
_cell.length_c   1.000
_cell.angle_alpha   90.00
_cell.angle_beta   90.00
_cell.angle_gamma   90.00
#
_symmetry.space_group_name_H-M   'P 1'
#
loop_
_entity.id
_entity.type
_entity.pdbx_description
1 polymer ?
#
loop_
_entity_poly.entity_id
_entity_poly.type
_entity_poly.pdbx_seq_one_letter_code
_entity_poly.pdbx_strand_id
1 'polypeptide(L)'
;MTTLHKRNQERTHEENQERAYIAASHRGDRSMEARIESARKASEIHKKRTGKALRITPEDVRNEEMYQEIDPEEEAKLEQLHQEVIGESQNQEK
;
A
#
# COMPACT_ATOMS: atom_id res chain seq x y z
N MET A 1 31.22 -12.82 24.64
CA MET A 1 29.73 -12.78 24.67
C MET A 1 29.29 -11.36 24.38
N THR A 2 29.45 -10.89 23.14
CA THR A 2 29.10 -9.52 22.74
C THR A 2 27.59 -9.41 22.58
N THR A 3 26.95 -8.73 23.53
CA THR A 3 25.54 -8.36 23.48
C THR A 3 25.32 -7.40 22.30
N LEU A 4 24.61 -7.89 21.28
CA LEU A 4 24.09 -7.05 20.20
C LEU A 4 23.16 -6.01 20.83
N HIS A 5 23.64 -4.77 20.95
CA HIS A 5 22.81 -3.64 21.28
C HIS A 5 21.87 -3.43 20.09
N LYS A 6 20.64 -3.96 20.21
CA LYS A 6 19.54 -3.69 19.30
C LYS A 6 19.28 -2.19 19.40
N ARG A 7 19.96 -1.40 18.57
CA ARG A 7 19.71 0.03 18.42
C ARG A 7 18.26 0.13 17.97
N ASN A 8 17.37 0.36 18.93
CA ASN A 8 16.01 0.75 18.69
C ASN A 8 16.11 2.17 18.12
N GLN A 9 16.51 2.28 16.85
CA GLN A 9 16.40 3.53 16.10
C GLN A 9 14.93 3.90 16.22
N GLU A 10 14.66 5.03 16.87
CA GLU A 10 13.30 5.51 17.05
C GLU A 10 12.72 5.70 15.64
N ARG A 11 11.79 4.84 15.28
CA ARG A 11 11.09 4.93 14.00
C ARG A 11 10.29 6.22 14.00
N THR A 12 10.26 6.90 12.86
CA THR A 12 9.47 8.12 12.73
C THR A 12 7.99 7.81 12.93
N HIS A 13 7.21 8.85 13.27
CA HIS A 13 5.76 8.70 13.39
C HIS A 13 5.14 8.15 12.10
N GLU A 14 5.60 8.62 10.94
CA GLU A 14 5.15 8.18 9.63
C GLU A 14 5.49 6.70 9.38
N GLU A 15 6.70 6.25 9.71
CA GLU A 15 7.07 4.82 9.59
C GLU A 15 6.20 3.91 10.46
N ASN A 16 5.87 4.35 11.67
CA ASN A 16 5.00 3.58 12.56
C ASN A 16 3.55 3.55 12.04
N GLN A 17 3.09 4.66 11.48
CA GLN A 17 1.75 4.75 10.89
C GLN A 17 1.63 3.88 9.63
N GLU A 18 2.63 3.94 8.74
CA GLU A 18 2.77 3.06 7.57
C GLU A 18 2.66 1.59 8.00
N ARG A 19 3.47 1.17 8.98
CA ARG A 19 3.48 -0.20 9.51
C ARG A 19 2.14 -0.62 10.13
N ALA A 20 1.46 0.27 10.82
CA ALA A 20 0.15 -0.01 11.38
C ALA A 20 -0.90 -0.29 10.28
N TYR A 21 -0.86 0.47 9.18
CA TYR A 21 -1.75 0.26 8.04
C TYR A 21 -1.43 -1.03 7.26
N ILE A 22 -0.14 -1.37 7.10
CA ILE A 22 0.26 -2.67 6.54
C ILE A 22 -0.32 -3.82 7.37
N ALA A 23 -0.09 -3.80 8.69
CA ALA A 23 -0.61 -4.83 9.59
C ALA A 23 -2.15 -4.89 9.57
N ALA A 24 -2.82 -3.75 9.49
CA ALA A 24 -4.27 -3.65 9.34
C ALA A 24 -4.79 -4.28 8.04
N SER A 25 -4.04 -4.19 6.94
CA SER A 25 -4.41 -4.78 5.66
C SER A 25 -4.30 -6.31 5.63
N HIS A 26 -3.41 -6.88 6.46
CA HIS A 26 -3.22 -8.33 6.61
C HIS A 26 -4.20 -8.98 7.61
N ARG A 27 -5.10 -8.20 8.21
CA ARG A 27 -6.08 -8.73 9.17
C ARG A 27 -7.24 -9.44 8.48
N GLY A 28 -7.27 -10.77 8.57
CA GLY A 28 -8.34 -11.62 8.04
C GLY A 28 -9.72 -11.43 8.69
N ASP A 29 -9.80 -10.80 9.86
CA ASP A 29 -11.05 -10.47 10.54
C ASP A 29 -11.77 -9.23 9.98
N ARG A 30 -11.17 -8.55 8.98
CA ARG A 30 -11.71 -7.34 8.34
C ARG A 30 -12.27 -7.63 6.96
N SER A 31 -13.23 -6.79 6.52
CA SER A 31 -13.73 -6.85 5.15
C SER A 31 -12.62 -6.58 4.13
N MET A 32 -12.77 -7.16 2.93
CA MET A 32 -11.80 -6.99 1.85
C MET A 32 -11.59 -5.51 1.51
N GLU A 33 -12.66 -4.72 1.46
CA GLU A 33 -12.62 -3.29 1.19
C GLU A 33 -11.83 -2.52 2.24
N ALA A 34 -12.06 -2.80 3.53
CA ALA A 34 -11.33 -2.14 4.62
C ALA A 34 -9.83 -2.52 4.63
N ARG A 35 -9.50 -3.75 4.21
CA ARG A 35 -8.12 -4.21 4.03
C ARG A 35 -7.44 -3.48 2.88
N ILE A 36 -8.11 -3.35 1.73
CA ILE A 36 -7.61 -2.61 0.57
C ILE A 36 -7.41 -1.13 0.90
N GLU A 37 -8.38 -0.50 1.59
CA GLU A 37 -8.26 0.90 2.01
C GLU A 37 -7.04 1.10 2.94
N SER A 38 -6.83 0.17 3.87
CA SER A 38 -5.65 0.18 4.75
C SER A 38 -4.36 0.05 3.94
N ALA A 39 -4.31 -0.85 2.96
CA ALA A 39 -3.15 -1.02 2.09
C ALA A 39 -2.85 0.24 1.24
N ARG A 40 -3.89 0.92 0.74
CA ARG A 40 -3.75 2.21 0.03
C ARG A 40 -3.17 3.30 0.93
N LYS A 41 -3.69 3.46 2.15
CA LYS A 41 -3.16 4.42 3.14
C LYS A 41 -1.70 4.14 3.49
N ALA A 42 -1.32 2.87 3.59
CA ALA A 42 0.08 2.50 3.77
C ALA A 42 0.95 2.94 2.58
N SER A 43 0.47 2.71 1.35
CA SER A 43 1.15 3.13 0.11
C SER A 43 1.34 4.65 0.03
N GLU A 44 0.33 5.44 0.41
CA GLU A 44 0.41 6.91 0.45
C GLU A 44 1.50 7.40 1.41
N ILE A 45 1.55 6.86 2.63
CA ILE A 45 2.57 7.24 3.63
C ILE A 45 3.95 6.78 3.17
N HIS A 46 4.05 5.58 2.62
CA HIS A 46 5.29 5.04 2.08
C HIS A 46 5.82 5.95 0.95
N LYS A 47 4.99 6.31 -0.02
CA LYS A 47 5.33 7.24 -1.10
C LYS A 47 5.77 8.60 -0.59
N LYS A 48 5.10 9.14 0.43
CA LYS A 48 5.52 10.41 1.05
C LYS A 48 6.93 10.32 1.65
N ARG A 49 7.29 9.17 2.23
CA ARG A 49 8.57 8.96 2.91
C ARG A 49 9.71 8.54 1.97
N THR A 50 9.43 7.71 0.97
CA THR A 50 10.44 7.06 0.11
C THR A 50 10.45 7.59 -1.33
N GLY A 51 9.36 8.26 -1.75
CA GLY A 51 9.15 8.70 -3.13
C GLY A 51 8.59 7.62 -4.06
N LYS A 52 8.30 6.42 -3.57
CA LYS A 52 7.77 5.29 -4.35
C LYS A 52 6.46 4.78 -3.77
N ALA A 53 5.52 4.37 -4.61
CA ALA A 53 4.30 3.73 -4.13
C ALA A 53 4.50 2.23 -3.90
N LEU A 54 3.62 1.64 -3.10
CA LEU A 54 3.47 0.18 -2.98
C LEU A 54 2.44 -0.32 -3.98
N ARG A 55 2.76 -1.44 -4.65
CA ARG A 55 1.82 -2.21 -5.46
C ARG A 55 0.80 -2.88 -4.57
N ILE A 56 -0.44 -2.43 -4.66
CA ILE A 56 -1.56 -3.02 -3.93
C ILE A 56 -2.49 -3.70 -4.92
N THR A 57 -2.59 -5.02 -4.86
CA THR A 57 -3.62 -5.78 -5.58
C THR A 57 -4.58 -6.45 -4.59
N PRO A 58 -5.85 -6.67 -4.97
CA PRO A 58 -6.77 -7.46 -4.14
C PRO A 58 -6.26 -8.87 -3.85
N GLU A 59 -5.47 -9.45 -4.75
CA GLU A 59 -4.89 -10.79 -4.56
C GLU A 59 -3.80 -10.76 -3.49
N ASP A 60 -2.87 -9.80 -3.57
CA ASP A 60 -1.82 -9.61 -2.56
C ASP A 60 -2.41 -9.35 -1.17
N VAL A 61 -3.45 -8.49 -1.10
CA VAL A 61 -4.15 -8.19 0.16
C VAL A 61 -4.81 -9.45 0.71
N ARG A 62 -5.48 -10.26 -0.14
CA ARG A 62 -6.18 -11.48 0.27
C ARG A 62 -5.20 -12.54 0.78
N ASN A 63 -4.07 -12.69 0.11
CA ASN A 63 -3.02 -13.66 0.41
C ASN A 63 -2.06 -13.19 1.51
N GLU A 64 -2.25 -11.97 2.03
CA GLU A 64 -1.39 -11.38 3.07
C GLU A 64 0.07 -11.23 2.61
N GLU A 65 0.26 -11.01 1.32
CA GLU A 65 1.58 -10.89 0.70
C GLU A 65 2.26 -9.56 1.08
N MET A 66 3.59 -9.56 0.96
CA MET A 66 4.38 -8.36 1.12
C MET A 66 4.24 -7.46 -0.11
N TYR A 67 3.79 -6.23 0.08
CA TYR A 67 3.67 -5.28 -1.02
C TYR A 67 5.05 -4.83 -1.50
N GLN A 68 5.22 -4.80 -2.81
CA GLN A 68 6.45 -4.39 -3.46
C GLN A 68 6.40 -2.91 -3.81
N GLU A 69 7.53 -2.22 -3.70
CA GLU A 69 7.67 -0.88 -4.28
C GLU A 69 7.56 -0.97 -5.80
N ILE A 70 6.88 0.00 -6.40
CA ILE A 70 6.83 0.17 -7.86
C ILE A 70 7.60 1.43 -8.24
N ASP A 71 8.19 1.38 -9.42
CA ASP A 71 8.87 2.55 -9.96
C ASP A 71 7.85 3.61 -10.41
N PRO A 72 8.22 4.90 -10.43
CA PRO A 72 7.31 5.99 -10.80
C PRO A 72 6.67 5.81 -12.20
N GLU A 73 7.39 5.16 -13.13
CA GLU A 73 6.89 4.84 -14.46
C GLU A 73 5.75 3.79 -14.43
N GLU A 74 5.88 2.79 -13.56
CA GLU A 74 4.84 1.78 -13.35
C GLU A 74 3.64 2.38 -12.62
N GLU A 75 3.87 3.28 -11.67
CA GLU A 75 2.81 4.01 -10.97
C GLU A 75 1.96 4.85 -11.95
N ALA A 76 2.62 5.62 -12.83
CA ALA A 76 1.93 6.42 -13.85
C ALA A 76 1.06 5.54 -14.78
N LYS A 77 1.54 4.34 -15.13
CA LYS A 77 0.80 3.38 -15.94
C LYS A 77 -0.44 2.84 -15.20
N LEU A 78 -0.34 2.58 -13.90
CA LEU A 78 -1.48 2.16 -13.07
C LEU A 78 -2.54 3.28 -12.96
N GLU A 79 -2.11 4.52 -12.76
CA GLU A 79 -3.03 5.67 -12.71
C GLU A 79 -3.75 5.90 -14.04
N GLN A 80 -3.03 5.79 -15.16
CA GLN A 80 -3.60 5.92 -16.50
C GLN A 80 -4.67 4.84 -16.76
N LEU A 81 -4.38 3.58 -16.42
CA LEU A 81 -5.34 2.48 -16.54
C LEU A 81 -6.60 2.72 -15.70
N HIS A 82 -6.45 3.27 -14.49
CA HIS A 82 -7.57 3.59 -13.62
C HIS A 82 -8.47 4.68 -14.21
N GLN A 83 -7.89 5.71 -14.83
CA GLN A 83 -8.64 6.76 -15.54
C GLN A 83 -9.40 6.21 -16.75
N GLU A 84 -8.81 5.27 -17.50
CA GLU A 84 -9.46 4.62 -18.65
C GLU A 84 -10.67 3.80 -18.23
N VAL A 85 -10.56 2.97 -17.18
CA VAL A 85 -11.67 2.15 -16.66
C VAL A 85 -12.84 3.02 -16.14
N ILE A 86 -12.53 4.13 -15.46
CA ILE A 86 -13.55 5.08 -14.99
C ILE A 86 -14.21 5.79 -16.18
N GLY A 87 -13.43 6.19 -17.19
CA GLY A 87 -13.94 6.83 -18.41
C GLY A 87 -14.86 5.92 -19.23
N GLU A 88 -14.56 4.61 -19.31
CA GLU A 88 -15.41 3.63 -19.98
C GLU A 88 -16.73 3.39 -19.24
N SER A 89 -16.70 3.36 -17.90
CA SER A 89 -17.89 3.15 -17.07
C SER A 89 -18.92 4.29 -17.21
N GLN A 90 -18.48 5.52 -17.51
CA GLN A 90 -19.38 6.67 -17.72
C GLN A 90 -19.95 6.73 -19.15
N ASN A 91 -19.44 5.93 -20.09
CA ASN A 91 -19.88 5.91 -21.49
C ASN A 91 -20.87 4.78 -21.82
N GLN A 92 -21.13 3.86 -20.89
CA GLN A 92 -22.10 2.77 -21.07
C GLN A 92 -23.53 3.11 -20.60
N GLU A 93 -23.75 4.28 -20.01
CA GLU A 93 -25.09 4.75 -19.56
C GLU A 93 -25.78 5.71 -20.55
N LYS A 94 -25.35 5.77 -21.82
CA LYS A 94 -26.01 6.58 -22.87
C LYS A 94 -26.67 5.76 -23.97
#